data_AF-A0A183D942-F1
#
_entry.id   AF-A0A183D942-F1
#
_cell.length_a   1.000
_cell.length_b   1.000
_cell.length_c   1.000
_cell.angle_alpha   90.00
_cell.angle_beta   90.00
_cell.angle_gamma   90.00
#
_symmetry.space_group_name_H-M   'P 1'
#
loop_
_entity.id
_entity.type
_entity.pdbx_description
1 polymer ?
#
loop_
_entity_poly.entity_id
_entity_poly.type
_entity_poly.pdbx_seq_one_letter_code
_entity_poly.pdbx_strand_id
1 'polypeptide(L)'
;MIVIDLTAPFEIWNTYYTLLGDAQKIAMDALRDLSGRSPGLYDTFINNSKMRFKDHQDAELINPFPIPLVLVGAKYDEFQVLCHIGLP
;
A
#
# COMPACT_ATOMS: atom_id res chain seq x y z
N MET A 1 -8.45 2.28 -1.00
CA MET A 1 -8.00 3.57 -0.40
C MET A 1 -7.82 3.33 1.08
N ILE A 2 -6.73 3.81 1.67
CA ILE A 2 -6.46 3.76 3.11
C ILE A 2 -6.36 5.20 3.61
N VAL A 3 -7.08 5.50 4.69
CA VAL A 3 -7.01 6.80 5.36
C VAL A 3 -6.18 6.63 6.63
N ILE A 4 -5.15 7.45 6.80
CA ILE A 4 -4.21 7.42 7.91
C ILE A 4 -4.52 8.60 8.81
N ASP A 5 -4.86 8.35 10.07
CA ASP A 5 -5.04 9.37 11.09
C ASP A 5 -3.67 9.91 11.54
N LEU A 6 -3.45 11.23 11.37
CA LEU A 6 -2.17 11.88 11.70
C LEU A 6 -2.15 12.50 13.10
N THR A 7 -3.13 12.25 13.98
CA THR A 7 -3.06 12.68 15.39
C THR A 7 -1.89 12.02 16.13
N ALA A 8 -1.54 10.77 15.80
CA ALA A 8 -0.44 10.02 16.41
C ALA A 8 0.34 9.19 15.37
N PRO A 9 1.06 9.85 14.44
CA PRO A 9 1.62 9.20 13.25
C PRO A 9 2.75 8.21 13.57
N PHE A 10 3.39 8.32 14.74
CA PHE A 10 4.43 7.40 15.20
C PHE A 10 3.88 6.12 15.84
N GLU A 11 2.63 6.15 16.31
CA GLU A 11 1.98 5.00 16.95
C GLU A 11 1.23 4.13 15.92
N ILE A 12 0.80 4.71 14.81
CA ILE A 12 -0.06 4.03 13.83
C ILE A 12 0.68 2.98 12.97
N TRP A 13 2.02 2.99 12.94
CA TRP A 13 2.81 2.16 12.03
C TRP A 13 2.45 0.68 12.06
N ASN A 14 2.36 0.08 13.25
CA ASN A 14 2.02 -1.34 13.38
C ASN A 14 0.64 -1.64 12.81
N THR A 15 -0.36 -0.83 13.17
CA THR A 15 -1.73 -0.94 12.65
C THR A 15 -1.76 -0.80 11.13
N TYR A 16 -1.02 0.17 10.59
CA TYR A 16 -0.92 0.39 9.15
C TYR A 16 -0.29 -0.82 8.43
N TYR A 17 0.83 -1.35 8.92
CA TYR A 17 1.49 -2.49 8.29
C TYR A 17 0.64 -3.77 8.36
N THR A 18 -0.02 -4.03 9.48
CA THR A 18 -0.97 -5.17 9.60
C THR A 18 -2.11 -5.03 8.61
N LEU A 19 -2.79 -3.87 8.60
CA LEU A 19 -3.91 -3.62 7.69
C LEU A 19 -3.50 -3.75 6.23
N LEU A 20 -2.37 -3.14 5.84
CA LEU A 20 -1.88 -3.17 4.47
C LEU A 20 -1.50 -4.59 4.04
N GLY A 21 -0.85 -5.36 4.92
CA GLY A 21 -0.50 -6.75 4.67
C GLY A 21 -1.73 -7.64 4.47
N ASP A 22 -2.71 -7.52 5.35
CA ASP A 22 -3.97 -8.28 5.25
C ASP A 22 -4.75 -7.89 3.98
N ALA A 23 -4.84 -6.60 3.67
CA ALA A 23 -5.48 -6.12 2.44
C ALA A 23 -4.77 -6.63 1.18
N GLN A 24 -3.42 -6.64 1.18
CA GLN A 24 -2.64 -7.19 0.07
C GLN A 24 -2.93 -8.67 -0.12
N LYS A 25 -2.97 -9.45 0.98
CA LYS A 25 -3.27 -10.88 0.95
C LYS A 25 -4.65 -11.15 0.36
N ILE A 26 -5.68 -10.46 0.85
CA ILE A 26 -7.06 -10.58 0.34
C ILE A 26 -7.12 -10.29 -1.16
N ALA A 27 -6.47 -9.21 -1.62
CA ALA A 27 -6.45 -8.85 -3.03
C ALA A 27 -5.71 -9.88 -3.90
N MET A 28 -4.60 -10.42 -3.40
CA MET A 28 -3.85 -11.48 -4.09
C MET A 28 -4.63 -12.78 -4.18
N ASP A 29 -5.29 -13.19 -3.09
CA ASP A 29 -6.09 -14.41 -3.06
C ASP A 29 -7.27 -14.30 -4.04
N ALA A 30 -7.96 -13.15 -4.07
CA ALA A 30 -9.00 -12.89 -5.05
C ALA A 30 -8.49 -12.95 -6.51
N LEU A 31 -7.29 -12.41 -6.78
CA LEU A 31 -6.69 -12.48 -8.12
C LEU A 31 -6.32 -13.91 -8.52
N ARG A 32 -5.84 -14.72 -7.56
CA ARG A 32 -5.55 -16.15 -7.77
C ARG A 32 -6.82 -16.94 -8.07
N ASP A 33 -7.91 -16.69 -7.33
CA ASP A 33 -9.19 -17.35 -7.57
C ASP A 33 -9.74 -17.02 -8.97
N LEU A 34 -9.60 -15.77 -9.41
CA LEU A 34 -9.97 -15.35 -10.77
C LEU A 34 -9.10 -16.01 -11.86
N SER A 35 -7.83 -16.30 -11.57
CA SER A 35 -6.94 -16.97 -12.52
C SER A 35 -7.39 -18.40 -12.86
N GLY A 36 -8.08 -19.08 -11.94
CA GLY A 36 -8.71 -20.36 -12.21
C GLY A 36 -9.84 -20.29 -13.24
N ARG A 37 -10.40 -19.09 -13.48
CA ARG A 37 -11.45 -18.82 -14.47
C ARG A 37 -10.89 -18.21 -15.76
N SER A 38 -9.74 -17.54 -15.69
CA SER A 38 -9.05 -16.91 -16.82
C SER A 38 -7.54 -17.18 -16.74
N PRO A 39 -7.05 -18.25 -17.39
CA PRO A 39 -5.63 -18.61 -17.39
C PRO A 39 -4.76 -17.43 -17.86
N GLY A 40 -3.65 -17.18 -17.16
CA GLY A 40 -2.68 -16.13 -17.50
C GLY A 40 -3.05 -14.70 -17.09
N LEU A 41 -4.27 -14.45 -16.57
CA LEU A 41 -4.67 -13.12 -16.10
C LEU A 41 -3.83 -12.68 -14.89
N TYR A 42 -3.58 -13.59 -13.95
CA TYR A 42 -2.72 -13.34 -12.79
C TYR A 42 -1.30 -12.94 -13.21
N ASP A 43 -0.66 -13.75 -14.05
CA ASP A 43 0.71 -13.50 -14.50
C ASP A 43 0.82 -12.19 -15.27
N THR A 44 -0.14 -11.91 -16.17
CA THR A 44 -0.20 -10.65 -16.91
C THR A 44 -0.32 -9.47 -15.95
N PHE A 45 -1.18 -9.56 -14.95
CA PHE A 45 -1.40 -8.48 -14.00
C PHE A 45 -0.15 -8.22 -13.13
N ILE A 46 0.45 -9.27 -12.57
CA ILE A 46 1.65 -9.17 -11.74
C ILE A 46 2.84 -8.67 -12.56
N ASN A 47 3.05 -9.21 -13.76
CA ASN A 47 4.15 -8.78 -14.64
C ASN A 47 3.97 -7.33 -15.07
N ASN A 48 2.76 -6.91 -15.45
CA ASN A 48 2.50 -5.51 -15.78
C ASN A 48 2.77 -4.59 -14.59
N SER A 49 2.43 -5.01 -13.37
CA SER A 49 2.70 -4.24 -12.16
C SER A 49 4.20 -4.07 -11.91
N LYS A 50 4.98 -5.15 -12.02
CA LYS A 50 6.46 -5.10 -11.91
C LYS A 50 7.11 -4.27 -13.02
N MET A 51 6.62 -4.40 -14.24
CA MET A 51 7.15 -3.68 -15.41
C MET A 51 7.01 -2.16 -15.30
N ARG A 52 6.07 -1.65 -14.49
CA ARG A 52 5.95 -0.20 -14.22
C ARG A 52 7.18 0.38 -13.51
N PHE A 53 7.93 -0.44 -12.79
CA PHE A 53 9.08 -0.01 -11.99
C PHE A 53 10.40 -0.55 -12.54
N LYS A 54 10.40 -1.21 -13.71
CA LYS A 54 11.58 -1.91 -14.25
C LYS A 54 12.81 -1.01 -14.46
N ASP A 55 12.59 0.27 -14.75
CA ASP A 55 13.66 1.24 -15.02
C ASP A 55 14.00 2.08 -13.77
N HIS A 56 13.39 1.76 -12.61
CA HIS A 56 13.67 2.42 -11.34
C HIS A 56 14.92 1.79 -10.70
N GLN A 57 15.81 2.62 -10.14
CA GLN A 57 17.05 2.14 -9.50
C GLN A 57 16.78 1.14 -8.36
N ASP A 58 15.67 1.32 -7.64
CA ASP A 58 15.26 0.49 -6.51
C ASP A 58 14.23 -0.58 -6.90
N ALA A 59 14.16 -0.99 -8.18
CA ALA A 59 13.15 -1.93 -8.67
C ALA A 59 13.06 -3.23 -7.84
N GLU A 60 14.21 -3.73 -7.36
CA GLU A 60 14.30 -4.95 -6.56
C GLU A 60 13.72 -4.79 -5.14
N LEU A 61 13.66 -3.56 -4.62
CA LEU A 61 13.12 -3.24 -3.30
C LEU A 61 11.63 -2.91 -3.33
N ILE A 62 11.06 -2.72 -4.53
CA ILE A 62 9.66 -2.36 -4.71
C ILE A 62 8.80 -3.62 -4.72
N ASN A 63 7.83 -3.69 -3.80
CA ASN A 63 6.76 -4.68 -3.82
C ASN A 63 5.43 -4.00 -4.22
N PRO A 64 5.01 -4.08 -5.49
CA PRO A 64 3.80 -3.40 -5.95
C PRO A 64 2.54 -3.98 -5.30
N PHE A 65 1.61 -3.11 -4.90
CA PHE A 65 0.27 -3.55 -4.49
C PHE A 65 -0.48 -4.14 -5.72
N PRO A 66 -1.23 -5.25 -5.58
CA PRO A 66 -1.86 -5.97 -6.69
C PRO A 66 -3.08 -5.24 -7.28
N ILE A 67 -3.45 -4.08 -6.78
CA ILE A 67 -4.48 -3.19 -7.32
C ILE A 67 -4.06 -1.73 -7.07
N PRO A 68 -4.62 -0.73 -7.77
CA PRO A 68 -4.35 0.66 -7.45
C PRO A 68 -4.63 0.98 -5.98
N LEU A 69 -3.64 1.54 -5.28
CA LEU A 69 -3.72 1.93 -3.88
C LEU A 69 -3.57 3.46 -3.77
N VAL A 70 -4.45 4.06 -2.95
CA VAL A 70 -4.40 5.49 -2.60
C VAL A 70 -4.28 5.58 -1.08
N LEU A 71 -3.31 6.35 -0.61
CA LEU A 71 -3.10 6.69 0.79
C LEU A 71 -3.49 8.15 1.01
N VAL A 72 -4.31 8.42 2.03
CA VAL A 72 -4.76 9.77 2.37
C VAL A 72 -4.49 10.03 3.85
N GLY A 73 -3.73 11.07 4.16
CA GLY A 73 -3.58 11.53 5.53
C GLY A 73 -4.79 12.37 5.98
N ALA A 74 -5.31 12.11 7.17
CA ALA A 74 -6.38 12.87 7.80
C ALA A 74 -5.85 13.64 9.02
N LYS A 75 -6.58 14.69 9.44
CA LYS A 75 -6.24 15.57 10.58
C LYS A 75 -4.87 16.23 10.45
N TYR A 76 -4.60 16.74 9.26
CA TYR A 76 -3.33 17.39 8.95
C TYR A 76 -3.11 18.67 9.79
N ASP A 77 -4.19 19.35 10.18
CA ASP A 77 -4.18 20.48 11.09
C ASP A 77 -3.61 20.13 12.47
N GLU A 78 -3.99 18.99 13.05
CA GLU A 78 -3.41 18.50 14.31
C GLU A 78 -1.93 18.12 14.17
N PHE A 79 -1.58 17.46 13.05
CA PHE A 79 -0.20 17.11 12.73
C PHE A 79 0.71 18.34 12.63
N GLN A 80 0.22 19.43 12.03
CA GLN A 80 0.98 20.68 11.94
C GLN A 80 1.30 21.24 13.32
N VAL A 81 0.37 21.17 14.28
CA VAL A 81 0.61 21.61 15.66
C VAL A 81 1.73 20.79 16.30
N LEU A 82 1.69 19.45 16.16
CA LEU A 82 2.73 18.54 16.67
C LEU A 82 4.13 18.89 16.13
N CYS A 83 4.24 19.16 14.82
CA CYS A 83 5.52 19.55 14.23
C CYS A 83 6.03 20.92 14.72
N HIS A 84 5.13 21.88 14.97
CA HIS A 84 5.53 23.22 15.44
C HIS A 84 6.04 23.22 16.88
N ILE A 85 5.54 22.31 17.72
CA ILE A 85 5.95 22.21 19.13
C ILE A 85 7.19 21.33 19.35
N GLY A 86 7.73 20.73 18.29
CA GLY A 86 8.96 19.93 18.35
C GLY A 86 8.84 18.66 19.20
N LEU A 87 7.62 18.22 19.49
CA LEU A 87 7.39 16.89 20.04
C LEU A 87 7.61 15.87 18.90
N PRO A 88 8.18 14.68 19.20
CA PRO A 88 8.33 13.62 18.21
C PRO A 88 6.99 13.36 17.55
#